data_AF-A0A1Q3AZW1-F1
#
_entry.id   AF-A0A1Q3AZW1-F1
#
_cell.length_a   1.000
_cell.length_b   1.000
_cell.length_c   1.000
_cell.angle_alpha   90.00
_cell.angle_beta   90.00
_cell.angle_gamma   90.00
#
_symmetry.space_group_name_H-M   'P 1'
#
loop_
_entity.id
_entity.type
_entity.pdbx_description
1 polymer ?
#
loop_
_entity_poly.entity_id
_entity_poly.type
_entity_poly.pdbx_seq_one_letter_code
_entity_poly.pdbx_strand_id
1 'polypeptide(L)' 'YDDNDRKRVQINAKAKHIIICAINSNDFNRISSCIFAKEMWDRLEVTYEGTNQVKEAKVSMLVHEYEM' A
#
# COMPACT_ATOMS: atom_id res chain seq x y z
N TYR A 1 -0.52 20.25 20.06
CA TYR A 1 -0.77 20.29 18.62
C TYR A 1 -0.08 21.52 18.09
N ASP A 2 0.99 21.32 17.32
CA ASP A 2 1.72 22.40 16.67
C ASP A 2 1.31 22.56 15.19
N ASP A 3 1.87 23.55 14.52
CA ASP A 3 1.59 23.80 13.10
C ASP A 3 2.03 22.64 12.19
N ASN A 4 3.06 21.89 12.59
CA ASN A 4 3.52 20.72 11.84
C ASN A 4 2.52 19.57 11.94
N ASP A 5 1.94 19.33 13.12
CA ASP A 5 0.85 18.37 13.32
C ASP A 5 -0.33 18.68 12.39
N ARG A 6 -0.75 19.95 12.36
CA ARG A 6 -1.85 20.40 11.49
C ARG A 6 -1.53 20.16 10.02
N LYS A 7 -0.30 20.48 9.60
CA LYS A 7 0.17 20.24 8.23
C LYS A 7 0.17 18.76 7.87
N ARG A 8 0.62 17.88 8.77
CA ARG A 8 0.61 16.42 8.57
C ARG A 8 -0.81 15.88 8.39
N VAL A 9 -1.76 16.31 9.22
CA VAL A 9 -3.17 15.92 9.10
C VAL A 9 -3.74 16.35 7.75
N GLN A 10 -3.47 17.59 7.32
CA GLN A 10 -3.94 18.09 6.02
C GLN A 10 -3.36 17.30 4.83
N ILE A 11 -2.05 17.01 4.86
CA ILE A 11 -1.40 16.21 3.82
C ILE A 11 -1.99 14.80 3.78
N ASN A 12 -2.16 14.16 4.94
CA ASN A 12 -2.77 12.85 5.04
C ASN A 12 -4.20 12.86 4.47
N ALA A 13 -5.04 13.83 4.84
CA ALA A 13 -6.40 13.95 4.32
C ALA A 13 -6.44 14.12 2.79
N LYS A 14 -5.57 14.96 2.22
CA LYS A 14 -5.45 15.13 0.77
C LYS A 14 -5.03 13.84 0.07
N ALA A 15 -4.04 13.13 0.61
CA ALA A 15 -3.58 11.87 0.06
C ALA A 15 -4.67 10.77 0.13
N LYS A 16 -5.41 10.66 1.25
CA LYS A 16 -6.55 9.75 1.37
C LYS A 16 -7.61 10.04 0.30
N HIS A 17 -7.94 11.31 0.08
CA HIS A 17 -8.90 11.70 -0.93
C HIS A 17 -8.46 11.28 -2.34
N ILE A 18 -7.21 11.55 -2.72
CA ILE A 18 -6.67 11.15 -4.02
C ILE A 18 -6.77 9.62 -4.22
N ILE A 19 -6.39 8.83 -3.20
CA ILE A 19 -6.48 7.37 -3.27
C ILE A 19 -7.93 6.93 -3.46
N ILE A 20 -8.87 7.45 -2.66
CA ILE A 20 -10.30 7.08 -2.74
C ILE A 20 -10.89 7.40 -4.12
N CYS A 21 -10.51 8.53 -4.72
CA CYS A 21 -10.97 8.90 -6.06
C CYS A 21 -10.42 8.00 -7.18
N ALA A 22 -9.27 7.35 -6.96
CA ALA A 22 -8.60 6.55 -7.99
C ALA A 22 -9.04 5.08 -8.02
N ILE A 23 -9.70 4.58 -6.96
CA ILE A 23 -10.00 3.16 -6.77
C ILE A 23 -11.49 2.82 -6.99
N ASN A 24 -11.77 1.55 -7.27
CA ASN A 24 -13.13 1.03 -7.38
C ASN A 24 -13.69 0.59 -6.00
N SER A 25 -14.97 0.21 -5.96
CA SER A 25 -15.66 -0.19 -4.72
C SER A 25 -15.08 -1.44 -4.04
N ASN A 26 -14.55 -2.39 -4.82
CA ASN A 26 -13.93 -3.60 -4.25
C ASN A 26 -12.65 -3.23 -3.50
N ASP A 27 -11.80 -2.40 -4.11
CA ASP A 27 -10.55 -1.96 -3.50
C ASP A 27 -10.80 -1.01 -2.33
N PHE A 28 -11.84 -0.18 -2.39
CA PHE A 28 -12.27 0.64 -1.28
C PHE A 28 -12.58 -0.18 -0.02
N ASN A 29 -13.33 -1.28 -0.16
CA ASN A 29 -13.67 -2.15 0.99
C ASN A 29 -12.40 -2.68 1.69
N ARG A 30 -11.34 -2.99 0.94
CA ARG A 30 -10.07 -3.53 1.46
C ARG A 30 -9.27 -2.51 2.27
N ILE A 31 -9.37 -1.22 1.94
CA ILE A 31 -8.60 -0.14 2.58
C ILE A 31 -9.43 0.77 3.48
N SER A 32 -10.75 0.52 3.58
CA SER A 32 -11.70 1.35 4.33
C SER A 32 -11.36 1.53 5.82
N SER A 33 -10.70 0.53 6.43
CA SER A 33 -10.27 0.57 7.83
C SER A 33 -8.93 1.28 8.07
N CYS A 34 -8.20 1.67 7.01
CA CYS A 34 -6.91 2.32 7.15
C CYS A 34 -7.03 3.74 7.71
N ILE A 35 -6.17 4.06 8.68
CA ILE A 35 -6.18 5.37 9.34
C ILE A 35 -5.42 6.39 8.48
N PHE A 36 -4.27 5.99 7.95
CA PHE A 36 -3.35 6.83 7.19
C PHE A 36 -3.35 6.49 5.70
N ALA A 37 -3.12 7.51 4.86
CA ALA A 37 -2.97 7.33 3.42
C ALA A 37 -1.82 6.37 3.06
N LYS A 38 -0.74 6.37 3.86
CA LYS A 38 0.37 5.43 3.68
C LYS A 38 -0.09 3.98 3.84
N GLU A 39 -0.89 3.69 4.87
CA GLU A 39 -1.44 2.34 5.08
C GLU A 39 -2.39 1.91 3.95
N MET A 40 -3.20 2.86 3.43
CA MET A 40 -4.02 2.63 2.24
C MET A 40 -3.17 2.25 1.03
N TRP A 41 -2.10 3.00 0.78
CA TRP A 41 -1.17 2.75 -0.33
C TRP A 41 -0.47 1.40 -0.20
N ASP A 42 0.05 1.08 0.99
CA ASP A 42 0.78 -0.17 1.24
C ASP A 42 -0.12 -1.41 1.02
N ARG A 43 -1.41 -1.33 1.41
CA ARG A 43 -2.36 -2.42 1.13
C ARG A 43 -2.67 -2.57 -0.35
N LEU A 44 -2.74 -1.47 -1.10
CA LEU A 44 -2.96 -1.51 -2.55
C LEU A 44 -1.73 -2.11 -3.25
N GLU A 45 -0.53 -1.67 -2.89
CA GLU A 45 0.74 -2.19 -3.40
C GLU A 45 0.83 -3.71 -3.20
N VAL A 46 0.58 -4.19 -1.97
CA VAL A 46 0.55 -5.64 -1.68
C VAL A 46 -0.54 -6.37 -2.49
N THR A 47 -1.69 -5.75 -2.72
CA THR A 47 -2.79 -6.38 -3.47
C THR A 47 -2.46 -6.57 -4.94
N TYR A 48 -1.85 -5.58 -5.59
CA TYR A 48 -1.58 -5.63 -7.03
C TYR A 48 -0.22 -6.20 -7.39
N GLU A 49 0.81 -5.91 -6.59
CA GLU A 49 2.17 -6.37 -6.87
C GLU A 49 2.54 -7.64 -6.10
N GLY A 50 1.74 -8.01 -5.10
CA GLY A 50 2.08 -9.06 -4.16
C GLY A 50 3.05 -8.57 -3.07
N THR A 51 3.34 -9.44 -2.11
CA THR A 51 4.30 -9.13 -1.05
C THR A 51 5.74 -9.35 -1.51
N ASN A 52 6.67 -8.58 -0.93
CA ASN A 52 8.11 -8.77 -1.21
C ASN A 52 8.56 -10.20 -0.88
N GLN A 53 8.02 -10.83 0.16
CA GLN A 53 8.36 -12.21 0.51
C GLN A 53 7.98 -13.20 -0.60
N VAL A 54 6.83 -13.01 -1.25
CA VAL A 54 6.43 -13.86 -2.39
C VAL A 54 7.32 -13.60 -3.60
N LYS A 55 7.69 -12.34 -3.85
CA LYS A 55 8.62 -11.97 -4.92
C LYS A 55 10.00 -12.63 -4.69
N GLU A 56 10.54 -12.53 -3.48
CA GLU A 56 11.81 -13.15 -3.06
C GLU A 56 11.76 -14.68 -3.14
N ALA A 57 10.69 -15.31 -2.63
CA ALA A 57 10.55 -16.76 -2.69
C ALA A 57 10.57 -17.27 -4.14
N LYS A 58 9.90 -16.58 -5.07
CA LYS A 58 9.94 -16.92 -6.50
C LYS A 58 11.35 -16.80 -7.08
N VAL A 59 12.11 -15.76 -6.71
CA VAL A 59 13.50 -15.59 -7.15
C VAL A 59 14.37 -16.73 -6.62
N SER A 60 14.27 -17.04 -5.33
CA SER A 60 15.04 -18.14 -4.72
C SER A 60 14.71 -19.49 -5.35
N MET A 61 13.45 -19.75 -5.69
CA MET A 61 13.05 -20.98 -6.41
C MET A 61 13.71 -21.08 -7.78
N LEU A 62 13.72 -19.99 -8.56
CA LEU A 62 14.32 -19.97 -9.89
C LEU A 62 15.85 -20.10 -9.84
N VAL A 63 16.50 -19.47 -8.85
CA VAL A 63 17.95 -19.63 -8.63
C VAL A 63 18.28 -21.09 -8.31
N HIS A 64 17.52 -21.72 -7.42
CA HIS A 64 17.73 -23.13 -7.08
C HIS A 64 17.54 -24.08 -8.26
N GLU A 65 16.57 -23.80 -9.14
CA GLU A 65 16.33 -24.59 -10.36
C GLU A 65 17.46 -24.44 -11.39
N TYR A 66 18.13 -23.28 -11.44
CA TYR A 66 19.28 -23.06 -12.33
C TYR A 66 20.60 -23.65 -11.80
N GLU A 67 20.76 -23.72 -10.48
CA GLU A 67 21.99 -24.19 -9.82
C GLU A 67 22.05 -25.72 -9.62
N MET A 68 20.97 -26.46 -9.91
CA MET A 68 20.92 -27.93 -9.92
C MET A 68 20.98 -28.50 -11.34
#